data_AF-Q86F59-F1
#
_entry.id   AF-Q86F59-F1
#
_cell.length_a   1.000
_cell.length_b   1.000
_cell.length_c   1.000
_cell.angle_alpha   90.00
_cell.angle_beta   90.00
_cell.angle_gamma   90.00
#
_symmetry.space_group_name_H-M   'P 1'
#
loop_
_entity.id
_entity.type
_entity.pdbx_description
1 polymer ?
#
loop_
_entity_poly.entity_id
_entity_poly.type
_entity_poly.pdbx_seq_one_letter_code
_entity_poly.pdbx_strand_id
1 'polypeptide(L)'
;MGEEKNVSNALVMKTDKDGRIRYDELVRQGHSKDRIIYSKFSDLLPKPIDDDDPEFSKPSQETIEETTEKTRRALESLVEMKVAAAAPVRRAEKTNPAEYIRYTPSQQGAAFNSGAKQRLVRMVEMQKDPMEPPKFKINQKIPRGPPSPPPPLMHSPARKVTVKEQQDWKIPPCISNWKNPRGYTIPLDKRVAADGRGLQTVHINENFAKLAEALYTADRKAREAVK
;
A
#
# COMPACT_ATOMS: atom_id res chain seq x y z
N MET A 1 28.18 -17.19 -34.24
CA MET A 1 28.30 -15.73 -34.03
C MET A 1 28.73 -15.13 -35.35
N GLY A 2 27.96 -14.20 -35.92
CA GLY A 2 28.32 -13.56 -37.20
C GLY A 2 27.20 -13.52 -38.25
N GLU A 3 26.10 -14.26 -38.07
CA GLU A 3 24.93 -14.15 -38.93
C GLU A 3 24.01 -13.02 -38.46
N GLU A 4 23.44 -12.26 -39.40
CA GLU A 4 22.38 -11.29 -39.12
C GLU A 4 21.19 -12.03 -38.49
N LYS A 5 20.88 -11.68 -37.24
CA LYS A 5 19.75 -12.27 -36.53
C LYS A 5 18.47 -11.57 -36.96
N ASN A 6 17.43 -12.37 -37.17
CA ASN A 6 16.07 -11.86 -37.34
C ASN A 6 15.67 -10.97 -36.15
N VAL A 7 14.90 -9.91 -36.42
CA VAL A 7 14.38 -9.02 -35.38
C VAL A 7 13.46 -9.82 -34.46
N SER A 8 13.82 -9.92 -33.18
CA SER A 8 13.07 -10.65 -32.16
C SER A 8 12.72 -9.76 -30.98
N ASN A 9 11.49 -9.86 -30.48
CA ASN A 9 11.04 -9.15 -29.27
C ASN A 9 11.46 -9.84 -27.95
N ALA A 10 12.25 -10.91 -28.03
CA ALA A 10 12.70 -11.65 -26.86
C ALA A 10 13.77 -10.88 -26.09
N LEU A 11 13.66 -10.86 -24.75
CA LEU A 11 14.71 -10.33 -23.89
C LEU A 11 15.98 -11.19 -24.04
N VAL A 12 17.14 -10.52 -24.11
CA VAL A 12 18.43 -11.21 -24.21
C VAL A 12 18.68 -12.01 -22.93
N MET A 13 18.99 -13.29 -23.10
CA MET A 13 19.37 -14.18 -22.01
C MET A 13 20.73 -13.75 -21.44
N LYS A 14 20.75 -13.30 -20.19
CA LYS A 14 21.99 -12.91 -19.51
C LYS A 14 22.42 -13.96 -18.49
N THR A 15 23.71 -13.97 -18.23
CA THR A 15 24.35 -14.91 -17.31
C THR A 15 24.97 -14.15 -16.15
N ASP A 16 25.00 -14.76 -14.97
CA ASP A 16 25.66 -14.22 -13.79
C ASP A 16 27.18 -14.47 -13.83
N LYS A 17 27.91 -13.89 -12.88
CA LYS A 17 29.36 -14.11 -12.71
C LYS A 17 29.70 -15.60 -12.55
N ASP A 18 28.79 -16.37 -11.94
CA ASP A 18 28.92 -17.80 -11.70
C ASP A 18 28.48 -18.67 -12.89
N GLY A 19 28.17 -18.08 -14.04
CA GLY A 19 27.73 -18.83 -15.23
C GLY A 19 26.28 -19.32 -15.18
N ARG A 20 25.51 -18.97 -14.14
CA ARG A 20 24.06 -19.28 -14.05
C ARG A 20 23.22 -18.30 -14.84
N ILE A 21 22.15 -18.79 -15.45
CA ILE A 21 21.20 -17.97 -16.21
C ILE A 21 20.44 -17.05 -15.25
N ARG A 22 20.38 -15.75 -15.58
CA ARG A 22 19.66 -14.76 -14.78
C ARG A 22 18.19 -14.70 -15.18
N TYR A 23 17.39 -15.58 -14.59
CA TYR A 23 15.92 -15.52 -14.72
C TYR A 23 15.30 -14.29 -14.02
N ASP A 24 16.04 -13.68 -13.08
CA ASP A 24 15.64 -12.47 -12.36
C ASP A 24 15.37 -11.27 -13.29
N GLU A 25 15.90 -11.28 -14.51
CA GLU A 25 15.66 -10.20 -15.47
C GLU A 25 14.20 -10.09 -15.91
N LEU A 26 13.47 -11.21 -15.90
CA LEU A 26 12.02 -11.22 -16.16
C LEU A 26 11.27 -10.45 -15.08
N VAL A 27 11.66 -10.64 -13.82
CA VAL A 27 11.04 -9.98 -12.66
C VAL A 27 11.44 -8.51 -12.58
N ARG A 28 12.67 -8.19 -12.95
CA ARG A 28 13.21 -6.81 -12.94
C ARG A 28 12.66 -5.94 -14.08
N GLN A 29 11.89 -6.50 -15.01
CA GLN A 29 11.29 -5.74 -16.10
C GLN A 29 10.43 -4.60 -15.54
N GLY A 30 10.71 -3.36 -15.96
CA GLY A 30 10.00 -2.16 -15.48
C GLY A 30 10.55 -1.55 -14.19
N HIS A 31 11.56 -2.16 -13.56
CA HIS A 31 12.27 -1.61 -12.41
C HIS A 31 13.64 -1.03 -12.81
N SER A 32 14.20 -0.18 -11.95
CA SER A 32 15.60 0.27 -12.10
C SER A 32 16.56 -0.91 -11.92
N LYS A 33 17.73 -0.84 -12.56
CA LYS A 33 18.79 -1.85 -12.46
C LYS A 33 19.27 -2.02 -11.01
N ASP A 34 19.30 -0.92 -10.27
CA ASP A 34 19.82 -0.87 -8.90
C ASP A 34 18.76 -1.24 -7.84
N ARG A 35 17.50 -1.43 -8.26
CA ARG A 35 16.45 -1.87 -7.33
C ARG A 35 16.75 -3.31 -6.89
N ILE A 36 16.80 -3.52 -5.59
CA ILE A 36 16.98 -4.86 -5.02
C ILE A 36 15.63 -5.59 -5.08
N ILE A 37 15.63 -6.76 -5.70
CA ILE A 37 14.47 -7.67 -5.79
C ILE A 37 14.98 -9.06 -5.44
N TYR A 38 14.32 -9.69 -4.47
CA TYR A 38 14.58 -11.07 -4.08
C TYR A 38 13.74 -12.00 -4.95
N SER A 39 14.39 -12.99 -5.54
CA SER A 39 13.80 -13.93 -6.50
C SER A 39 14.43 -15.31 -6.44
N LYS A 40 15.58 -15.45 -5.78
CA LYS A 40 16.33 -16.70 -5.72
C LYS A 40 15.98 -17.44 -4.43
N PHE A 41 15.99 -18.78 -4.48
CA PHE A 41 15.83 -19.60 -3.27
C PHE A 41 16.91 -19.33 -2.22
N SER A 42 18.11 -18.91 -2.62
CA SER A 42 19.16 -18.46 -1.70
C SER A 42 18.72 -17.32 -0.79
N ASP A 43 17.78 -16.48 -1.24
CA ASP A 43 17.28 -15.32 -0.49
C ASP A 43 16.27 -15.75 0.59
N LEU A 44 15.73 -16.97 0.51
CA LEU A 44 14.82 -17.56 1.51
C LEU A 44 15.57 -18.26 2.65
N LEU A 45 16.86 -18.56 2.45
CA LEU A 45 17.64 -19.27 3.45
C LEU A 45 17.96 -18.34 4.63
N PRO A 46 17.71 -18.77 5.88
CA PRO A 46 18.13 -18.00 7.03
C PRO A 46 19.65 -17.89 7.05
N LYS A 47 20.16 -16.68 7.27
CA LYS A 47 21.58 -16.46 7.51
C LYS A 47 21.84 -16.55 9.02
N PRO A 48 22.82 -17.32 9.47
CA PRO A 48 23.25 -17.25 10.87
C PRO A 48 23.78 -15.83 11.14
N ILE A 49 23.39 -15.26 12.28
CA ILE A 49 23.82 -13.95 12.72
C ILE A 49 24.59 -14.19 14.01
N ASP A 50 25.83 -13.70 14.06
CA ASP A 50 26.62 -13.64 15.29
C ASP A 50 26.36 -12.29 15.97
N ASP A 51 26.18 -12.27 17.29
CA ASP A 51 25.82 -11.05 18.03
C ASP A 51 26.89 -9.95 17.95
N ASP A 52 28.15 -10.33 17.68
CA ASP A 52 29.31 -9.42 17.57
C ASP A 52 29.62 -8.99 16.12
N ASP A 53 28.75 -9.29 15.14
CA ASP A 53 29.00 -8.96 13.74
C ASP A 53 28.85 -7.45 13.46
N PRO A 54 29.93 -6.75 13.04
CA PRO A 54 29.90 -5.32 12.74
C PRO A 54 29.00 -4.96 11.56
N GLU A 55 28.63 -5.90 10.68
CA GLU A 55 27.72 -5.64 9.55
C GLU A 55 26.29 -5.33 10.02
N PHE A 56 25.90 -5.81 11.21
CA PHE A 56 24.59 -5.57 11.83
C PHE A 56 24.57 -4.34 12.76
N SER A 57 25.67 -3.60 12.83
CA SER A 57 25.70 -2.33 13.56
C SER A 57 24.97 -1.22 12.79
N LYS A 58 24.43 -0.24 13.53
CA LYS A 58 23.87 0.97 12.89
C LYS A 58 25.01 1.72 12.20
N PRO A 59 24.74 2.40 11.07
CA PRO A 59 25.70 3.32 10.47
C PRO A 59 26.23 4.34 11.48
N SER A 60 27.39 4.93 11.21
CA SER A 60 27.99 5.92 12.11
C SER A 60 27.05 7.10 12.35
N GLN A 61 27.12 7.69 13.54
CA GLN A 61 26.28 8.82 13.93
C GLN A 61 26.38 9.99 12.92
N GLU A 62 27.58 10.25 12.39
CA GLU A 62 27.82 11.26 11.36
C GLU A 62 27.04 11.00 10.07
N THR A 63 26.98 9.74 9.58
CA THR A 63 26.22 9.40 8.37
C THR A 63 24.71 9.51 8.60
N ILE A 64 24.24 9.23 9.82
CA ILE A 64 22.84 9.41 10.20
C ILE A 64 22.49 10.90 10.19
N GLU A 65 23.34 11.75 10.74
CA GLU A 65 23.14 13.21 10.73
C GLU A 65 23.17 13.77 9.31
N GLU A 66 24.12 13.35 8.47
CA GLU A 66 24.20 13.77 7.08
C GLU A 66 22.95 13.35 6.27
N THR A 67 22.49 12.11 6.43
CA THR A 67 21.28 11.62 5.74
C THR A 67 20.03 12.30 6.27
N THR A 68 19.97 12.60 7.57
CA THR A 68 18.88 13.36 8.19
C THR A 68 18.82 14.78 7.62
N GLU A 69 19.95 15.46 7.48
CA GLU A 69 19.99 16.78 6.88
C GLU A 69 19.58 16.78 5.40
N LYS A 70 20.09 15.82 4.62
CA LYS A 70 19.73 15.66 3.20
C LYS A 70 18.24 15.41 3.03
N THR A 71 17.67 14.51 3.83
CA THR A 71 16.23 14.19 3.77
C THR A 71 15.38 15.36 4.26
N ARG A 72 15.79 16.05 5.34
CA ARG A 72 15.11 17.26 5.82
C ARG A 72 15.02 18.33 4.74
N ARG A 73 16.15 18.67 4.09
CA ARG A 73 16.17 19.69 3.01
C ARG A 73 15.29 19.30 1.82
N ALA A 74 15.29 18.02 1.44
CA ALA A 74 14.44 17.52 0.35
C ALA A 74 12.95 17.61 0.69
N LEU A 75 12.58 17.26 1.93
CA LEU A 75 11.19 17.36 2.40
C LEU A 75 10.74 18.81 2.56
N GLU A 76 11.59 19.69 3.10
CA GLU A 76 11.34 21.13 3.20
C GLU A 76 11.03 21.73 1.82
N SER A 77 11.82 21.40 0.80
CA SER A 77 11.57 21.86 -0.58
C SER A 77 10.21 21.39 -1.13
N LEU A 78 9.83 20.14 -0.89
CA LEU A 78 8.51 19.63 -1.30
C LEU A 78 7.36 20.31 -0.55
N VAL A 79 7.54 20.57 0.75
CA VAL A 79 6.56 21.26 1.59
C VAL A 79 6.39 22.71 1.13
N GLU A 80 7.48 23.41 0.85
CA GLU A 80 7.45 24.79 0.34
C GLU A 80 6.64 24.90 -0.95
N MET A 81 6.83 23.98 -1.90
CA MET A 81 6.04 23.92 -3.14
C MET A 81 4.54 23.73 -2.86
N LYS A 82 4.17 22.92 -1.86
CA LYS A 82 2.77 22.68 -1.47
C LYS A 82 2.16 23.88 -0.77
N VAL A 83 2.91 24.52 0.13
CA VAL A 83 2.48 25.73 0.86
C VAL A 83 2.29 26.89 -0.13
N ALA A 84 3.22 27.09 -1.07
CA ALA A 84 3.11 28.13 -2.09
C ALA A 84 1.89 27.93 -3.01
N ALA A 85 1.49 26.69 -3.28
CA ALA A 85 0.29 26.39 -4.05
C ALA A 85 -1.02 26.62 -3.27
N ALA A 86 -1.00 26.47 -1.94
CA ALA A 86 -2.15 26.67 -1.07
C ALA A 86 -2.34 28.14 -0.64
N ALA A 87 -1.29 28.97 -0.76
CA ALA A 87 -1.37 30.38 -0.42
C ALA A 87 -2.42 31.11 -1.29
N PRO A 88 -3.40 31.83 -0.70
CA PRO A 88 -4.54 32.41 -1.41
C PRO A 88 -4.16 33.58 -2.33
N VAL A 89 -3.06 34.29 -2.03
CA VAL A 89 -2.54 35.38 -2.86
C VAL A 89 -1.06 35.10 -3.10
N ARG A 90 -0.65 35.07 -4.37
CA ARG A 90 0.77 34.98 -4.73
C ARG A 90 1.34 36.39 -4.80
N ARG A 91 2.44 36.64 -4.08
CA ARG A 91 3.27 37.82 -4.31
C ARG A 91 3.82 37.72 -5.74
N ALA A 92 3.88 38.84 -6.46
CA ALA A 92 4.54 38.88 -7.76
C ALA A 92 5.99 38.38 -7.62
N GLU A 93 6.30 37.30 -8.31
CA GLU A 93 7.63 36.70 -8.31
C GLU A 93 8.59 37.61 -9.08
N LYS A 94 9.79 37.82 -8.55
CA LYS A 94 10.85 38.51 -9.30
C LYS A 94 11.39 37.53 -10.32
N THR A 95 11.53 37.96 -11.57
CA THR A 95 12.10 37.15 -12.62
C THR A 95 13.57 36.84 -12.31
N ASN A 96 13.94 35.57 -12.45
CA ASN A 96 15.33 35.15 -12.31
C ASN A 96 16.19 35.78 -13.42
N PRO A 97 17.49 36.01 -13.16
CA PRO A 97 18.42 36.50 -14.17
C PRO A 97 18.56 35.49 -15.33
N ALA A 98 18.96 35.97 -16.51
CA ALA A 98 19.12 35.14 -17.69
C ALA A 98 20.25 34.10 -17.51
N GLU A 99 19.94 32.83 -17.81
CA GLU A 99 20.89 31.72 -17.72
C GLU A 99 21.45 31.37 -19.09
N TYR A 100 22.74 31.03 -19.17
CA TYR A 100 23.39 30.60 -20.40
C TYR A 100 23.72 29.11 -20.35
N ILE A 101 23.07 28.32 -21.19
CA ILE A 101 23.26 26.88 -21.27
C ILE A 101 24.05 26.54 -22.53
N ARG A 102 25.15 25.81 -22.36
CA ARG A 102 25.92 25.26 -23.48
C ARG A 102 25.30 23.94 -23.92
N TYR A 103 24.80 23.89 -25.15
CA TYR A 103 24.18 22.70 -25.72
C TYR A 103 25.03 22.13 -26.85
N THR A 104 25.27 20.82 -26.79
CA THR A 104 25.89 20.05 -27.88
C THR A 104 24.80 19.24 -28.58
N PRO A 105 24.44 19.56 -29.83
CA PRO A 105 23.48 18.77 -30.59
C PRO A 105 23.97 17.35 -30.84
N SER A 106 23.04 16.38 -30.77
CA SER A 106 23.31 14.98 -31.12
C SER A 106 23.41 14.78 -32.63
N GLN A 107 22.59 15.50 -33.39
CA GLN A 107 22.68 15.54 -34.85
C GLN A 107 23.74 16.58 -35.25
N GLN A 108 24.87 16.09 -35.75
CA GLN A 108 25.98 16.93 -36.21
C GLN A 108 26.13 16.81 -37.73
N GLY A 109 26.52 17.90 -38.37
CA GLY A 109 26.83 17.95 -39.79
C GLY A 109 27.27 19.36 -40.19
N ALA A 110 28.10 19.47 -41.23
CA ALA A 110 28.63 20.76 -41.69
C ALA A 110 27.53 21.76 -42.13
N ALA A 111 26.38 21.24 -42.59
CA ALA A 111 25.21 22.04 -42.95
C ALA A 111 24.37 22.49 -41.74
N PHE A 112 24.59 21.92 -40.55
CA PHE A 112 23.84 22.26 -39.34
C PHE A 112 24.65 23.19 -38.44
N ASN A 113 23.95 24.06 -37.70
CA ASN A 113 24.54 24.99 -36.73
C ASN A 113 25.71 25.82 -37.29
N SER A 114 25.64 26.18 -38.58
CA SER A 114 26.68 26.93 -39.31
C SER A 114 28.10 26.35 -39.16
N GLY A 115 28.22 25.02 -39.05
CA GLY A 115 29.49 24.31 -38.86
C GLY A 115 30.02 24.31 -37.42
N ALA A 116 29.34 24.96 -36.46
CA ALA A 116 29.71 24.94 -35.06
C ALA A 116 29.24 23.65 -34.37
N LYS A 117 30.10 23.07 -33.53
CA LYS A 117 29.80 21.84 -32.79
C LYS A 117 28.83 22.06 -31.61
N GLN A 118 28.75 23.28 -31.09
CA GLN A 118 27.97 23.63 -29.90
C GLN A 118 27.23 24.95 -30.12
N ARG A 119 26.16 25.16 -29.36
CA ARG A 119 25.41 26.42 -29.31
C ARG A 119 25.25 26.88 -27.87
N LEU A 120 25.32 28.18 -27.64
CA LEU A 120 25.02 28.79 -26.35
C LEU A 120 23.60 29.34 -26.39
N VAL A 121 22.74 28.86 -25.49
CA VAL A 121 21.34 29.25 -25.41
C VAL A 121 21.15 30.13 -24.19
N ARG A 122 20.65 31.35 -24.39
CA ARG A 122 20.24 32.23 -23.29
C ARG A 122 18.78 31.93 -22.94
N MET A 123 18.56 31.27 -21.82
CA MET A 123 17.24 31.00 -21.26
C MET A 123 16.81 32.19 -20.39
N VAL A 124 15.60 32.68 -20.62
CA VAL A 124 14.97 33.73 -19.81
C VAL A 124 13.58 33.24 -19.44
N GLU A 125 13.26 33.27 -18.14
CA GLU A 125 11.93 32.93 -17.65
C GLU A 125 10.92 33.99 -18.11
N MET A 126 9.83 33.55 -18.75
CA MET A 126 8.78 34.47 -19.18
C MET A 126 8.04 35.01 -17.95
N GLN A 127 8.00 36.33 -17.82
CA GLN A 127 7.31 36.98 -16.72
C GLN A 127 5.84 36.57 -16.68
N LYS A 128 5.39 36.07 -15.52
CA LYS A 128 4.02 35.61 -15.31
C LYS A 128 3.15 36.76 -14.81
N ASP A 129 1.97 36.90 -15.39
CA ASP A 129 0.98 37.89 -14.95
C ASP A 129 0.33 37.46 -13.62
N PRO A 130 0.41 38.27 -12.55
CA PRO A 130 -0.23 37.95 -11.27
C PRO A 130 -1.77 37.95 -11.31
N MET A 131 -2.39 38.57 -12.32
CA MET A 131 -3.85 38.65 -12.47
C MET A 131 -4.40 37.58 -13.43
N GLU A 132 -3.53 36.77 -14.04
CA GLU A 132 -3.93 35.73 -14.97
C GLU A 132 -4.51 34.51 -14.23
N PRO A 133 -5.76 34.10 -14.52
CA PRO A 133 -6.36 32.90 -13.92
C PRO A 133 -5.74 31.60 -14.46
N PRO A 134 -6.00 30.43 -13.83
CA PRO A 134 -5.50 29.14 -14.33
C PRO A 134 -5.92 28.85 -15.78
N LYS A 135 -4.95 28.53 -16.65
CA LYS A 135 -5.14 28.34 -18.11
C LYS A 135 -5.90 27.07 -18.49
N PHE A 136 -5.76 26.01 -17.70
CA PHE A 136 -6.23 24.67 -18.06
C PHE A 136 -7.12 24.06 -16.98
N LYS A 137 -8.03 23.18 -17.41
CA LYS A 137 -8.88 22.40 -16.52
C LYS A 137 -8.08 21.24 -15.92
N ILE A 138 -7.86 21.26 -14.60
CA ILE A 138 -7.09 20.24 -13.86
C ILE A 138 -7.98 19.09 -13.33
N ASN A 139 -9.30 19.21 -13.46
CA ASN A 139 -10.27 18.25 -12.93
C ASN A 139 -10.46 16.99 -13.77
N GLN A 140 -9.61 16.74 -14.78
CA GLN A 140 -9.67 15.53 -15.58
C GLN A 140 -9.29 14.32 -14.72
N LYS A 141 -10.26 13.42 -14.49
CA LYS A 141 -10.05 12.19 -13.74
C LYS A 141 -9.57 11.09 -14.69
N ILE A 142 -8.34 10.64 -14.48
CA ILE A 142 -7.76 9.49 -15.18
C ILE A 142 -7.79 8.26 -14.27
N PRO A 143 -8.00 7.03 -14.81
CA PRO A 143 -7.84 5.82 -14.02
C PRO A 143 -6.41 5.73 -13.48
N ARG A 144 -6.25 5.03 -12.36
CA ARG A 144 -4.89 4.77 -11.84
C ARG A 144 -4.11 3.97 -12.88
N GLY A 145 -2.88 4.38 -13.13
CA GLY A 145 -1.95 3.62 -13.95
C GLY A 145 -1.69 2.22 -13.37
N PRO A 146 -1.08 1.31 -14.16
CA PRO A 146 -0.70 0.01 -13.65
C PRO A 146 0.25 0.16 -12.45
N PRO A 147 0.18 -0.72 -11.44
CA PRO A 147 1.14 -0.72 -10.34
C PRO A 147 2.54 -1.08 -10.85
N SER A 148 3.55 -0.90 -10.01
CA SER A 148 4.87 -1.43 -10.31
C SER A 148 4.79 -2.96 -10.53
N PRO A 149 5.60 -3.54 -11.42
CA PRO A 149 5.62 -4.97 -11.69
C PRO A 149 5.65 -5.78 -10.39
N PRO A 150 4.83 -6.84 -10.27
CA PRO A 150 4.65 -7.55 -9.01
C PRO A 150 5.97 -8.22 -8.58
N PRO A 151 6.37 -8.11 -7.30
CA PRO A 151 7.53 -8.81 -6.80
C PRO A 151 7.26 -10.32 -6.71
N PRO A 152 8.30 -11.17 -6.73
CA PRO A 152 8.16 -12.61 -6.52
C PRO A 152 7.61 -12.93 -5.14
N LEU A 153 6.75 -13.95 -5.05
CA LEU A 153 6.19 -14.43 -3.79
C LEU A 153 7.16 -15.43 -3.15
N MET A 154 7.89 -14.95 -2.14
CA MET A 154 8.91 -15.71 -1.40
C MET A 154 8.28 -16.43 -0.20
N HIS A 155 7.35 -17.34 -0.47
CA HIS A 155 6.70 -18.14 0.59
C HIS A 155 7.48 -19.40 0.93
N SER A 156 7.30 -19.90 2.16
CA SER A 156 7.64 -21.28 2.48
C SER A 156 6.79 -22.24 1.61
N PRO A 157 7.21 -23.51 1.46
CA PRO A 157 6.37 -24.53 0.84
C PRO A 157 4.97 -24.55 1.46
N ALA A 158 3.94 -24.70 0.61
CA ALA A 158 2.56 -24.71 1.06
C ALA A 158 2.33 -25.85 2.07
N ARG A 159 1.74 -25.50 3.23
CA ARG A 159 1.35 -26.50 4.22
C ARG A 159 0.20 -27.33 3.67
N LYS A 160 0.26 -28.66 3.86
CA LYS A 160 -0.83 -29.54 3.44
C LYS A 160 -2.02 -29.35 4.38
N VAL A 161 -3.13 -28.87 3.83
CA VAL A 161 -4.40 -28.71 4.56
C VAL A 161 -5.10 -30.05 4.65
N THR A 162 -5.62 -30.40 5.82
CA THR A 162 -6.44 -31.60 5.98
C THR A 162 -7.90 -31.32 5.66
N VAL A 163 -8.65 -32.32 5.20
CA VAL A 163 -10.10 -32.16 4.93
C VAL A 163 -10.86 -31.72 6.18
N LYS A 164 -10.46 -32.25 7.35
CA LYS A 164 -11.03 -31.87 8.64
C LYS A 164 -10.83 -30.37 8.92
N GLU A 165 -9.60 -29.88 8.81
CA GLU A 165 -9.29 -28.47 9.00
C GLU A 165 -10.11 -27.58 8.05
N GLN A 166 -10.20 -27.95 6.77
CA GLN A 166 -11.02 -27.20 5.81
C GLN A 166 -12.52 -27.17 6.20
N GLN A 167 -13.05 -28.26 6.77
CA GLN A 167 -14.44 -28.33 7.23
C GLN A 167 -14.67 -27.52 8.49
N ASP A 168 -13.74 -27.54 9.44
CA ASP A 168 -13.80 -26.77 10.69
C ASP A 168 -13.81 -25.26 10.41
N TRP A 169 -13.13 -24.82 9.34
CA TRP A 169 -13.14 -23.42 8.88
C TRP A 169 -14.31 -23.06 7.95
N LYS A 170 -15.27 -23.96 7.73
CA LYS A 170 -16.44 -23.65 6.90
C LYS A 170 -17.42 -22.75 7.64
N ILE A 171 -17.39 -21.46 7.32
CA ILE A 171 -18.29 -20.46 7.93
C ILE A 171 -19.72 -20.64 7.40
N PRO A 172 -20.73 -20.86 8.28
CA PRO A 172 -22.13 -20.92 7.89
C PRO A 172 -22.65 -19.59 7.31
N PRO A 173 -23.65 -19.62 6.41
CA PRO A 173 -24.23 -18.39 5.88
C PRO A 173 -24.95 -17.58 6.96
N CYS A 174 -24.78 -16.26 6.93
CA CYS A 174 -25.44 -15.36 7.87
C CYS A 174 -26.91 -15.14 7.47
N ILE A 175 -27.84 -15.75 8.21
CA ILE A 175 -29.28 -15.51 8.06
C ILE A 175 -29.71 -14.46 9.09
N SER A 176 -29.96 -13.22 8.63
CA SER A 176 -30.35 -12.11 9.50
C SER A 176 -31.85 -12.10 9.76
N ASN A 177 -32.23 -11.82 11.02
CA ASN A 177 -33.62 -11.57 11.41
C ASN A 177 -34.12 -10.17 11.00
N TRP A 178 -33.22 -9.26 10.58
CA TRP A 178 -33.56 -7.88 10.23
C TRP A 178 -33.39 -7.56 8.74
N LYS A 179 -32.36 -8.08 8.09
CA LYS A 179 -32.00 -7.69 6.72
C LYS A 179 -32.07 -8.89 5.77
N ASN A 180 -32.89 -8.74 4.72
CA ASN A 180 -32.93 -9.65 3.58
C ASN A 180 -32.93 -8.83 2.28
N PRO A 181 -31.78 -8.26 1.88
CA PRO A 181 -31.71 -7.29 0.79
C PRO A 181 -32.09 -7.87 -0.56
N ARG A 182 -31.88 -9.18 -0.75
CA ARG A 182 -32.23 -9.89 -1.99
C ARG A 182 -33.62 -10.56 -1.94
N GLY A 183 -34.36 -10.40 -0.84
CA GLY A 183 -35.72 -10.91 -0.72
C GLY A 183 -35.85 -12.43 -0.80
N TYR A 184 -34.81 -13.20 -0.42
CA TYR A 184 -34.86 -14.66 -0.49
C TYR A 184 -35.94 -15.24 0.43
N THR A 185 -36.70 -16.21 -0.07
CA THR A 185 -37.64 -17.00 0.74
C THR A 185 -36.85 -18.04 1.53
N ILE A 186 -36.66 -17.79 2.82
CA ILE A 186 -35.90 -18.67 3.72
C ILE A 186 -36.91 -19.47 4.57
N PRO A 187 -36.81 -20.82 4.59
CA PRO A 187 -37.69 -21.64 5.41
C PRO A 187 -37.46 -21.35 6.90
N LEU A 188 -38.50 -21.59 7.70
CA LEU A 188 -38.52 -21.17 9.11
C LEU A 188 -37.43 -21.85 9.95
N ASP A 189 -37.11 -23.12 9.69
CA ASP A 189 -36.06 -23.86 10.38
C ASP A 189 -34.70 -23.18 10.21
N LYS A 190 -34.34 -22.73 9.00
CA LYS A 190 -33.07 -22.04 8.73
C LYS A 190 -33.06 -20.61 9.25
N ARG A 191 -34.22 -19.95 9.34
CA ARG A 191 -34.34 -18.61 9.91
C ARG A 191 -34.06 -18.60 11.41
N VAL A 192 -34.52 -19.62 12.13
CA VAL A 192 -34.32 -19.75 13.59
C VAL A 192 -33.04 -20.52 13.92
N ALA A 193 -32.41 -21.20 12.96
CA ALA A 193 -31.23 -22.03 13.22
C ALA A 193 -30.04 -21.31 13.89
N ALA A 194 -29.83 -20.02 13.60
CA ALA A 194 -28.76 -19.22 14.21
C ALA A 194 -29.15 -18.61 15.56
N ASP A 195 -30.38 -18.84 16.01
CA ASP A 195 -30.93 -18.26 17.23
C ASP A 195 -30.56 -19.10 18.46
N GLY A 196 -29.55 -18.64 19.19
CA GLY A 196 -29.06 -19.29 20.40
C GLY A 196 -30.03 -19.27 21.59
N ARG A 197 -31.22 -18.65 21.47
CA ARG A 197 -32.23 -18.62 22.55
C ARG A 197 -32.64 -20.02 23.01
N GLY A 198 -32.62 -21.02 22.12
CA GLY A 198 -32.90 -22.42 22.48
C GLY A 198 -31.81 -23.10 23.32
N LEU A 199 -30.59 -22.55 23.36
CA LEU A 199 -29.50 -23.03 24.21
C LEU A 199 -29.52 -22.35 25.60
N GLN A 200 -30.33 -21.31 25.80
CA GLN A 200 -30.46 -20.63 27.08
C GLN A 200 -31.47 -21.34 27.97
N THR A 201 -31.01 -21.88 29.10
CA THR A 201 -31.91 -22.42 30.13
C THR A 201 -32.31 -21.30 31.10
N VAL A 202 -33.61 -21.14 31.30
CA VAL A 202 -34.15 -20.19 32.29
C VAL A 202 -34.05 -20.84 33.67
N HIS A 203 -33.21 -20.29 34.53
CA HIS A 203 -33.07 -20.74 35.92
C HIS A 203 -33.88 -19.82 36.83
N ILE A 204 -34.74 -20.40 37.67
CA ILE A 204 -35.55 -19.67 38.66
C ILE A 204 -34.97 -19.97 40.05
N ASN A 205 -34.74 -18.91 40.83
CA ASN A 205 -34.20 -19.04 42.18
C ASN A 205 -35.28 -19.53 43.16
N GLU A 206 -34.97 -20.51 44.02
CA GLU A 206 -35.87 -21.03 45.05
C GLU A 206 -36.34 -19.98 46.06
N ASN A 207 -35.59 -18.88 46.23
CA ASN A 207 -36.00 -17.77 47.09
C ASN A 207 -37.30 -17.09 46.62
N PHE A 208 -37.65 -17.20 45.33
CA PHE A 208 -38.96 -16.73 44.86
C PHE A 208 -40.12 -17.52 45.49
N ALA A 209 -39.94 -18.83 45.69
CA ALA A 209 -40.95 -19.66 46.37
C ALA A 209 -41.04 -19.28 47.86
N LYS A 210 -39.89 -19.15 48.54
CA LYS A 210 -39.84 -18.73 49.95
C LYS A 210 -40.47 -17.36 50.18
N LEU A 211 -40.21 -16.41 49.27
CA LEU A 211 -40.80 -15.07 49.34
C LEU A 211 -42.32 -15.11 49.11
N ALA A 212 -42.78 -15.87 48.11
CA ALA A 212 -44.22 -16.01 47.83
C ALA A 212 -44.97 -16.60 49.04
N GLU A 213 -44.43 -17.64 49.66
CA GLU A 213 -45.02 -18.25 50.86
C GLU A 213 -45.00 -17.31 52.08
N ALA A 214 -43.91 -16.58 52.27
CA ALA A 214 -43.80 -15.60 53.34
C ALA A 214 -44.83 -14.47 53.18
N LEU A 215 -45.01 -13.95 51.96
CA LEU A 215 -46.01 -12.93 51.65
C LEU A 215 -47.44 -13.46 51.84
N TYR A 216 -47.73 -14.69 51.42
CA TYR A 216 -49.05 -15.31 51.61
C TYR A 216 -49.38 -15.48 53.10
N THR A 217 -48.38 -15.85 53.90
CA THR A 217 -48.52 -15.97 55.36
C THR A 217 -48.71 -14.61 56.02
N ALA A 218 -48.00 -13.58 55.55
CA ALA A 218 -48.15 -12.21 56.03
C ALA A 218 -49.53 -11.63 55.71
N ASP A 219 -50.05 -11.84 54.49
CA ASP A 219 -51.40 -11.41 54.10
C ASP A 219 -52.49 -12.04 54.98
N ARG A 220 -52.40 -13.36 55.25
CA ARG A 220 -53.33 -14.06 56.14
C ARG A 220 -53.35 -13.43 57.54
N LYS A 221 -52.16 -13.22 58.13
CA LYS A 221 -52.03 -12.59 59.45
C LYS A 221 -52.55 -11.15 59.48
N ALA A 222 -52.29 -10.38 58.41
CA ALA A 222 -52.78 -9.01 58.30
C ALA A 222 -54.32 -8.96 58.24
N ARG A 223 -54.96 -9.87 57.50
CA ARG A 223 -56.43 -9.99 57.44
C ARG A 223 -57.05 -10.40 58.77
N GLU A 224 -56.41 -11.32 59.49
CA GLU A 224 -56.85 -11.74 60.83
C GLU A 224 -56.78 -10.57 61.83
N ALA A 225 -55.77 -9.70 61.74
CA ALA A 225 -55.58 -8.56 62.64
C ALA A 225 -56.51 -7.36 62.35
N VAL A 226 -57.02 -7.24 61.13
CA VAL A 226 -57.97 -6.18 60.72
C VAL A 226 -59.42 -6.55 61.06
N LYS A 227 -59.67 -7.83 61.36
CA LYS A 227 -60.99 -8.35 61.74
C LYS A 227 -61.20 -8.30 63.24
#